data_AF-A0A645IS67-F1
#
_entry.id   AF-A0A645IS67-F1
#
_cell.length_a   1.000
_cell.length_b   1.000
_cell.length_c   1.000
_cell.angle_alpha   90.00
_cell.angle_beta   90.00
_cell.angle_gamma   90.00
#
_symmetry.space_group_name_H-M   'P 1'
#
loop_
_entity.id
_entity.type
_entity.pdbx_description
1 polymer ?
#
loop_
_entity_poly.entity_id
_entity_poly.type
_entity_poly.pdbx_seq_one_letter_code
_entity_poly.pdbx_strand_id
1 'polypeptide(L)' 'MEDHGQEGMELAFDKELAGKPGSRRVIKDRLGRVVEGVGEEVPPQDGQDIQLSIDSKVQYYAYQKLK' A
#
# COMPACT_ATOMS: atom_id res chain seq x y z
N MET A 1 12.41 -2.83 -4.47
CA MET A 1 12.08 -3.20 -3.09
C MET A 1 10.72 -2.60 -2.86
N GLU A 2 9.74 -3.42 -3.17
CA GLU A 2 8.41 -3.05 -3.63
C GLU A 2 7.47 -2.93 -2.43
N ASP A 3 6.32 -2.30 -2.65
CA ASP A 3 5.28 -1.85 -1.71
C ASP A 3 4.57 -3.01 -0.97
N HIS A 4 5.36 -3.97 -0.51
CA HIS A 4 4.96 -5.21 0.16
C HIS A 4 5.57 -5.25 1.56
N GLY A 5 4.79 -5.77 2.50
CA GLY A 5 5.20 -6.01 3.87
C GLY A 5 6.40 -6.93 3.94
N GLN A 6 7.49 -6.45 4.53
CA GLN A 6 8.76 -7.21 4.59
C GLN A 6 8.90 -8.01 5.88
N GLU A 7 8.32 -7.53 6.99
CA GLU A 7 8.42 -8.16 8.30
C GLU A 7 7.19 -7.84 9.18
N GLY A 8 7.07 -8.55 10.31
CA GLY A 8 6.11 -8.23 11.36
C GLY A 8 4.64 -8.27 10.90
N MET A 9 3.85 -7.30 11.37
CA MET A 9 2.43 -7.21 11.04
C MET A 9 2.21 -6.86 9.57
N GLU A 10 3.09 -6.08 8.96
CA GLU A 10 3.00 -5.73 7.53
C GLU A 10 3.09 -7.00 6.66
N LEU A 11 4.07 -7.88 6.90
CA LEU A 11 4.18 -9.13 6.15
C LEU A 11 3.00 -10.08 6.45
N ALA A 12 2.55 -10.14 7.71
CA ALA A 12 1.47 -11.03 8.11
C ALA A 12 0.12 -10.65 7.49
N PHE A 13 -0.12 -9.36 7.24
CA PHE A 13 -1.38 -8.82 6.73
C PHE A 13 -1.23 -8.14 5.35
N ASP A 14 -0.13 -8.41 4.62
CA ASP A 14 0.17 -7.78 3.33
C ASP A 14 -1.00 -7.90 2.33
N LYS A 15 -1.70 -9.02 2.34
CA LYS A 15 -2.85 -9.26 1.43
C LYS A 15 -4.04 -8.35 1.74
N GLU A 16 -4.27 -8.07 3.01
CA GLU A 16 -5.31 -7.19 3.48
C GLU A 16 -4.92 -5.73 3.25
N LEU A 17 -3.65 -5.37 3.46
CA LEU A 17 -3.14 -3.99 3.45
C LEU A 17 -2.78 -3.46 2.05
N ALA A 18 -2.27 -4.30 1.14
CA ALA A 18 -1.67 -3.84 -0.12
C ALA A 18 -2.67 -3.27 -1.14
N GLY A 19 -3.97 -3.50 -0.96
CA GLY A 19 -4.99 -3.08 -1.92
C GLY A 19 -4.82 -3.72 -3.30
N LYS A 20 -5.28 -3.03 -4.34
CA LYS A 20 -5.10 -3.46 -5.74
C LYS A 20 -4.69 -2.27 -6.61
N PRO A 21 -3.60 -2.40 -7.39
CA PRO A 21 -3.19 -1.33 -8.30
C PRO A 21 -4.24 -1.12 -9.38
N GLY A 22 -4.48 0.15 -9.71
CA GLY A 22 -5.26 0.54 -10.87
C GLY A 22 -4.48 0.35 -12.17
N SER A 23 -5.14 0.59 -13.29
CA SER A 23 -4.46 0.61 -14.59
C SER A 23 -5.14 1.61 -15.53
N ARG A 24 -4.32 2.29 -16.34
CA ARG A 24 -4.80 3.19 -17.37
C ARG A 24 -4.05 2.96 -18.67
N ARG A 25 -4.78 2.94 -19.77
CA ARG A 25 -4.21 2.86 -21.11
C ARG A 25 -3.88 4.26 -21.63
N VAL A 26 -2.67 4.40 -22.18
CA VAL A 26 -2.15 5.66 -22.71
C VAL A 26 -1.56 5.46 -24.10
N ILE A 27 -1.77 6.45 -24.98
CA ILE A 27 -1.04 6.55 -26.24
C ILE A 27 0.25 7.31 -25.97
N LYS A 28 1.36 6.77 -26.48
CA LYS A 28 2.67 7.40 -26.43
C LYS A 28 3.15 7.77 -27.83
N ASP A 29 3.85 8.89 -27.96
CA ASP A 29 4.52 9.26 -29.20
C ASP A 29 5.81 8.42 -29.43
N ARG A 30 6.50 8.65 -30.55
CA ARG A 30 7.75 7.94 -30.89
C ARG A 30 8.88 8.15 -29.86
N LEU A 31 8.81 9.21 -29.05
CA LEU A 31 9.77 9.52 -27.99
C LEU A 31 9.33 8.97 -26.63
N GLY A 32 8.20 8.26 -26.57
CA GLY A 32 7.67 7.65 -25.34
C GLY A 32 6.85 8.59 -24.46
N ARG A 33 6.57 9.82 -24.91
CA ARG A 33 5.77 10.81 -24.15
C ARG A 33 4.30 10.47 -24.26
N VAL A 34 3.58 10.53 -23.14
CA VAL A 34 2.13 10.32 -23.10
C VAL A 34 1.44 11.51 -23.77
N VAL A 35 0.68 11.24 -24.82
CA VAL A 35 -0.02 12.28 -25.61
C VAL A 35 -1.52 12.27 -25.37
N GLU A 36 -2.10 11.12 -25.00
CA GLU A 36 -3.52 10.99 -24.71
C GLU A 36 -3.78 9.75 -23.85
N GLY A 37 -4.75 9.81 -22.94
CA GLY A 37 -5.25 8.63 -22.23
C GLY A 37 -6.44 8.05 -22.98
N VAL A 38 -6.40 6.76 -23.35
CA VAL A 38 -7.40 6.14 -24.21
C VAL A 38 -8.00 4.91 -23.54
N GLY A 39 -9.32 4.83 -23.46
CA GLY A 39 -10.06 3.66 -23.00
C GLY A 39 -10.49 3.71 -21.53
N GLU A 40 -10.99 2.58 -21.04
CA GLU A 40 -11.42 2.41 -19.65
C GLU A 40 -10.22 2.46 -18.69
N GLU A 41 -10.38 3.24 -17.63
CA GLU A 41 -9.46 3.31 -16.50
C GLU A 41 -9.97 2.37 -15.40
N VAL A 42 -9.11 1.48 -14.93
CA VAL A 42 -9.36 0.69 -13.73
C VAL A 42 -8.84 1.51 -12.55
N PRO A 43 -9.71 2.08 -11.70
CA PRO A 43 -9.24 2.81 -10.53
C PRO A 43 -8.52 1.86 -9.57
N PRO A 44 -7.47 2.33 -8.87
CA PRO A 44 -6.90 1.57 -7.77
C PRO A 44 -7.94 1.34 -6.67
N GLN A 45 -7.75 0.28 -5.91
CA GLN A 45 -8.54 -0.02 -4.71
C GLN A 45 -7.60 -0.02 -3.52
N ASP A 46 -7.96 0.73 -2.49
CA ASP A 46 -7.19 0.77 -1.25
C ASP A 46 -7.27 -0.59 -0.54
N GLY A 47 -6.25 -0.88 0.28
CA GLY A 47 -6.27 -1.98 1.21
C GLY A 47 -7.31 -1.78 2.31
N GLN A 48 -7.49 -2.82 3.12
CA GLN A 48 -8.35 -2.79 4.29
C GLN A 48 -7.58 -2.31 5.51
N ASP A 49 -8.20 -1.45 6.30
CA ASP A 49 -7.69 -1.11 7.62
C ASP A 49 -7.71 -2.34 8.54
N ILE A 50 -6.65 -2.50 9.33
CA ILE A 50 -6.60 -3.51 10.39
C ILE A 50 -6.50 -2.84 11.76
N GLN A 51 -7.22 -3.38 12.73
CA GLN A 51 -7.08 -2.98 14.12
C GLN A 51 -6.17 -3.98 14.83
N LEU A 52 -5.05 -3.49 15.34
CA LEU A 52 -4.17 -4.30 16.18
C LEU A 52 -4.79 -4.46 17.58
N SER A 53 -4.49 -5.59 18.23
CA SER A 53 -4.80 -5.81 19.64
C SER A 53 -3.89 -5.04 20.59
N ILE A 54 -2.82 -4.43 20.06
CA ILE A 54 -1.85 -3.64 20.83
C ILE A 54 -2.45 -2.29 21.20
N ASP A 55 -2.53 -2.01 22.51
CA ASP A 55 -2.82 -0.66 22.99
C ASP A 55 -1.56 0.22 22.90
N SER A 56 -1.67 1.38 22.26
CA SER A 56 -0.54 2.26 22.01
C SER A 56 0.02 2.94 23.27
N LYS A 57 -0.80 3.20 24.29
CA LYS A 57 -0.34 3.79 25.56
C LYS A 57 0.40 2.76 26.39
N VAL A 58 -0.13 1.54 26.48
CA VAL A 58 0.54 0.43 27.18
C VAL A 58 1.87 0.12 26.50
N GLN A 59 1.88 0.00 25.17
CA GLN A 59 3.09 -0.24 24.39
C GLN A 59 4.14 0.87 24.61
N TYR A 60 3.72 2.13 24.65
CA TYR A 60 4.60 3.26 24.93
C TYR A 60 5.27 3.13 26.31
N TYR A 61 4.49 2.88 27.37
CA TYR A 61 5.05 2.73 28.71
C TYR A 61 5.96 1.51 28.83
N ALA A 62 5.61 0.39 28.20
CA ALA A 62 6.45 -0.81 28.15
C ALA A 62 7.81 -0.51 27.51
N TYR A 63 7.83 0.18 26.36
CA TYR A 63 9.06 0.56 25.68
C TYR A 63 9.95 1.49 26.53
N GLN A 64 9.36 2.49 27.19
CA GLN A 64 10.07 3.41 28.08
C GLN A 64 10.71 2.74 29.29
N LYS A 65 10.20 1.58 29.73
CA LYS A 65 10.76 0.83 30.86
C LYS A 65 11.85 -0.17 30.47
N LEU A 66 11.92 -0.54 29.19
CA LEU A 66 12.88 -1.51 28.67
C LEU A 66 14.11 -0.86 28.04
N LYS A 67 14.06 0.45 27.76
CA LYS A 67 15.20 1.28 27.36
C LYS A 67 15.85 1.95 28.56
#